data_AF-A0A3A4WCK5-F1
#
_entry.id   AF-A0A3A4WCK5-F1
#
_cell.length_a   1.000
_cell.length_b   1.000
_cell.length_c   1.000
_cell.angle_alpha   90.00
_cell.angle_beta   90.00
_cell.angle_gamma   90.00
#
_symmetry.space_group_name_H-M   'P 1'
#
loop_
_entity.id
_entity.type
_entity.pdbx_description
1 polymer ?
#
loop_
_entity_poly.entity_id
_entity_poly.type
_entity_poly.pdbx_seq_one_letter_code
_entity_poly.pdbx_strand_id
1 'polypeptide(L)' 'MRSALFGVIQRGRRKAVKGELIAAVGGLHIRYTGWRLDQGDFDVLAQTFHLLSRQQEKSKSGYVPLTAKRFLKDIGRQWG' A
#
# COMPACT_ATOMS: atom_id res chain seq x y z
N MET A 1 10.44 2.65 1.78
CA MET A 1 10.33 4.05 1.31
C MET A 1 9.10 4.68 1.94
N ARG A 2 9.13 5.98 2.29
CA ARG A 2 7.97 6.70 2.82
C ARG A 2 7.34 7.52 1.70
N SER A 3 6.02 7.49 1.57
CA SER A 3 5.29 8.26 0.55
C SER A 3 4.39 9.31 1.20
N ALA A 4 4.01 10.33 0.43
CA ALA A 4 3.06 11.36 0.85
C ALA A 4 1.67 10.81 1.23
N LEU A 5 1.25 9.70 0.62
CA LEU A 5 -0.06 9.09 0.85
C LEU A 5 -0.03 8.01 1.94
N PHE A 6 1.11 7.35 2.10
CA PHE A 6 1.30 6.23 3.03
C PHE A 6 2.18 6.68 4.20
N GLY A 7 1.60 7.44 5.10
CA GLY A 7 2.29 7.98 6.26
C GLY A 7 2.62 6.91 7.31
N VAL A 8 3.55 7.21 8.21
CA VAL A 8 3.75 6.44 9.45
C VAL A 8 2.63 6.84 10.42
N ILE A 9 1.49 6.17 10.31
CA ILE A 9 0.34 6.36 11.21
C ILE A 9 0.30 5.17 12.16
N GLN A 10 0.07 5.43 13.45
CA GLN A 10 -0.10 4.35 14.43
C GLN A 10 -1.27 3.44 14.03
N ARG A 11 -1.08 2.12 14.20
CA ARG A 11 -2.15 1.14 14.04
C ARG A 11 -3.30 1.52 14.98
N GLY A 12 -4.49 1.74 14.44
CA GLY A 12 -5.63 2.25 15.20
C GLY A 12 -6.79 2.70 14.31
N ARG A 13 -7.73 3.46 14.89
CA ARG A 13 -8.95 3.90 14.20
C ARG A 13 -8.59 4.74 12.97
N ARG A 14 -8.91 4.22 11.79
CA ARG A 14 -8.67 4.89 10.50
C ARG A 14 -9.55 6.15 10.42
N LYS A 15 -8.96 7.25 9.97
CA LYS A 15 -9.68 8.52 9.73
C LYS A 15 -10.11 8.58 8.27
N ALA A 16 -11.40 8.80 8.03
CA ALA A 16 -11.87 9.24 6.72
C ALA A 16 -11.69 10.77 6.63
N VAL A 17 -11.05 11.23 5.56
CA VAL A 17 -10.72 12.63 5.34
C VAL A 17 -11.44 13.15 4.10
N LYS A 18 -11.70 14.46 4.04
CA LYS A 18 -12.38 15.13 2.91
C LYS A 18 -11.58 16.36 2.48
N GLY A 19 -10.85 16.23 1.37
CA GLY A 19 -10.05 17.31 0.78
C GLY A 19 -8.86 17.77 1.64
N GLU A 20 -8.33 16.89 2.50
CA GLU A 20 -7.23 17.19 3.43
C GLU A 20 -5.90 17.30 2.69
N LEU A 21 -5.11 18.35 2.96
CA LEU A 21 -3.79 18.54 2.35
C LEU A 21 -2.79 17.59 3.04
N ILE A 22 -2.27 16.60 2.31
CA ILE A 22 -1.40 15.56 2.87
C ILE A 22 0.08 15.74 2.52
N ALA A 23 0.39 16.51 1.48
CA ALA A 23 1.76 16.91 1.15
C ALA A 23 1.78 18.21 0.35
N ALA A 24 2.79 19.02 0.63
CA ALA A 24 3.15 20.21 -0.13
C ALA A 24 4.65 20.16 -0.42
N VAL A 25 5.04 19.96 -1.68
CA VAL A 25 6.46 20.00 -2.09
C VAL A 25 6.59 21.04 -3.19
N GLY A 26 7.33 22.12 -2.95
CA GLY A 26 7.66 23.12 -3.97
C GLY A 26 6.46 23.67 -4.75
N GLY A 27 5.34 23.96 -4.08
CA GLY A 27 4.12 24.46 -4.71
C GLY A 27 3.15 23.38 -5.23
N LEU A 28 3.52 22.10 -5.22
CA LEU A 28 2.60 20.99 -5.50
C LEU A 28 1.79 20.65 -4.24
N HIS A 29 0.49 20.91 -4.28
CA HIS A 29 -0.45 20.60 -3.20
C HIS A 29 -1.26 19.33 -3.52
N ILE A 30 -1.15 18.32 -2.67
CA ILE A 30 -1.95 17.08 -2.80
C ILE A 30 -3.08 17.09 -1.77
N ARG A 31 -4.33 17.18 -2.26
CA ARG A 31 -5.53 17.03 -1.44
C ARG A 31 -6.09 15.63 -1.56
N TYR A 32 -6.41 15.02 -0.42
CA TYR A 32 -6.90 13.65 -0.35
C TYR A 32 -8.30 13.58 0.26
N THR A 33 -9.14 12.75 -0.33
CA THR A 33 -10.48 12.40 0.15
C THR A 33 -10.58 10.88 0.21
N GLY A 34 -10.98 10.34 1.35
CA GLY A 34 -11.07 8.89 1.56
C GLY A 34 -10.46 8.43 2.88
N TRP A 35 -10.22 7.13 3.00
CA TRP A 35 -9.61 6.54 4.19
C TRP A 35 -8.12 6.80 4.21
N ARG A 36 -7.62 7.39 5.29
CA ARG A 36 -6.18 7.62 5.45
C ARG A 36 -5.43 6.29 5.48
N LEU A 37 -4.52 6.12 4.54
CA LEU A 37 -3.72 4.90 4.34
C LEU A 37 -2.41 4.97 5.14
N ASP A 38 -1.97 3.82 5.63
CA ASP A 38 -0.75 3.68 6.40
C ASP A 38 0.36 2.94 5.61
N GLN A 39 1.54 2.82 6.21
CA GLN A 39 2.66 2.08 5.61
C GLN A 39 2.35 0.60 5.35
N GLY A 40 1.50 -0.05 6.15
CA GLY A 40 1.09 -1.42 5.89
C GLY A 40 0.24 -1.56 4.63
N ASP A 41 -0.65 -0.59 4.37
CA ASP A 41 -1.41 -0.56 3.12
C ASP A 41 -0.48 -0.42 1.90
N PHE A 42 0.61 0.37 2.04
CA PHE A 42 1.64 0.49 1.00
C PHE A 42 2.39 -0.83 0.76
N ASP A 43 2.85 -1.48 1.84
CA ASP A 43 3.61 -2.74 1.77
C ASP A 43 2.82 -3.79 0.97
N VAL A 44 1.51 -3.90 1.25
CA VAL A 44 0.60 -4.82 0.56
C VAL A 44 0.48 -4.46 -0.93
N LEU A 45 0.23 -3.19 -1.25
CA LEU A 45 0.07 -2.75 -2.64
C LEU A 45 1.34 -2.96 -3.45
N ALA A 46 2.49 -2.54 -2.92
CA ALA A 46 3.78 -2.66 -3.58
C ALA A 46 4.15 -4.13 -3.83
N GLN A 47 3.93 -5.00 -2.85
CA GLN A 47 4.19 -6.43 -3.03
C GLN A 47 3.23 -7.07 -4.04
N THR A 48 1.98 -6.64 -4.08
CA THR A 48 1.01 -7.14 -5.08
C THR A 48 1.45 -6.80 -6.49
N PHE A 49 1.87 -5.55 -6.74
CA PHE A 49 2.42 -5.15 -8.05
C PHE A 49 3.72 -5.89 -8.38
N HIS A 50 4.60 -6.09 -7.40
CA HIS A 50 5.81 -6.87 -7.61
C HIS A 50 5.49 -8.31 -8.07
N LEU A 51 4.52 -8.96 -7.44
CA LEU A 51 4.10 -10.33 -7.81
C LEU A 51 3.41 -10.38 -9.16
N LEU A 52 2.56 -9.40 -9.48
CA LEU A 52 1.92 -9.28 -10.80
C LEU A 52 2.94 -9.09 -11.92
N SER A 53 3.90 -8.18 -11.74
CA SER A 53 4.97 -7.93 -12.71
C SER A 53 5.79 -9.19 -13.00
N ARG A 54 6.09 -10.01 -11.98
CA ARG A 54 6.81 -11.28 -12.15
C ARG A 54 5.98 -12.39 -12.81
N GLN A 55 4.66 -12.30 -12.75
CA GLN A 55 3.74 -13.28 -13.32
C GLN A 55 3.30 -12.95 -14.75
N GLN A 56 3.50 -11.71 -15.20
CA GLN A 56 3.14 -11.27 -16.56
C GLN A 56 3.88 -12.08 -17.64
N GLU A 57 5.02 -12.69 -17.31
CA GLU A 57 5.74 -13.62 -18.21
C GLU A 57 5.18 -15.05 -18.21
N LYS A 58 4.35 -15.44 -17.23
CA LYS A 58 3.98 -16.85 -16.98
C LYS A 58 2.48 -17.16 -16.95
N SER A 59 1.60 -16.18 -16.75
CA SER A 59 0.17 -16.44 -16.53
C SER A 59 -0.73 -15.75 -17.57
N LYS A 60 -1.50 -16.56 -18.32
CA LYS A 60 -2.48 -16.11 -19.34
C LYS A 60 -3.75 -15.49 -18.75
N SER A 61 -3.95 -15.63 -17.44
CA SER A 61 -5.12 -15.16 -16.72
C SER A 61 -4.60 -14.27 -15.60
N GLY A 62 -5.07 -13.02 -15.52
CA GLY A 62 -4.55 -11.95 -14.64
C GLY A 62 -4.68 -12.16 -13.13
N TYR A 63 -4.74 -13.42 -12.69
CA TYR A 63 -4.75 -13.83 -11.30
C TYR A 63 -3.38 -14.37 -10.90
N VAL A 64 -2.96 -14.02 -9.69
CA VAL A 64 -1.75 -14.55 -9.06
C VAL A 64 -2.16 -15.46 -7.92
N PRO A 65 -1.76 -16.75 -7.90
CA PRO A 65 -1.98 -17.59 -6.73
C PRO A 65 -1.08 -17.11 -5.58
N LEU A 66 -1.68 -16.85 -4.42
CA LEU A 66 -1.03 -16.24 -3.27
C LEU A 66 -1.34 -17.05 -2.02
N THR A 67 -0.34 -17.30 -1.18
CA THR A 67 -0.55 -17.82 0.18
C THR A 67 -0.36 -16.69 1.17
N ALA A 68 -1.34 -16.43 2.04
CA ALA A 68 -1.30 -15.35 3.02
C ALA A 68 -0.02 -15.38 3.88
N LYS A 69 0.37 -16.56 4.37
CA LYS A 69 1.60 -16.75 5.16
C LYS A 69 2.86 -16.34 4.39
N ARG A 70 2.95 -16.71 3.11
CA ARG A 70 4.10 -16.37 2.27
C ARG A 70 4.13 -14.87 1.99
N PHE A 71 2.98 -14.29 1.66
CA PHE A 71 2.82 -12.88 1.38
C PHE A 71 3.26 -12.01 2.57
N LEU A 72 2.75 -12.32 3.77
CA LEU A 72 3.13 -11.62 5.00
C LEU A 72 4.63 -11.73 5.27
N LYS A 73 5.22 -12.92 5.11
CA LYS A 73 6.67 -13.12 5.24
C LYS A 73 7.45 -12.26 4.25
N ASP A 74 7.00 -12.17 3.00
CA ASP A 74 7.69 -11.40 1.96
C ASP A 74 7.66 -9.87 2.21
N ILE A 75 6.62 -9.37 2.89
CA ILE A 75 6.57 -7.97 3.36
C ILE A 75 7.14 -7.77 4.78
N GLY A 76 7.87 -8.77 5.31
CA GLY A 76 8.50 -8.68 6.64
C GLY A 76 7.54 -8.66 7.82
N ARG A 77 6.30 -9.11 7.63
CA ARG A 77 5.26 -9.19 8.68
C ARG A 77 5.17 -10.61 9.22
N GLN A 78 5.01 -10.73 10.53
CA GLN A 78 4.71 -12.01 11.17
C GLN A 78 3.21 -12.31 11.11
N TRP A 79 2.89 -13.59 11.04
CA TRP A 79 1.57 -14.11 11.33
C TRP A 79 1.49 -14.35 12.85
N GLY A 80 0.38 -13.98 13.46
CA GLY A 80 0.07 -14.27 14.87
C GLY A 80 -0.94 -15.40 14.94
#